data_AF-A0A2N0RSA5-F1
#
_entry.id   AF-A0A2N0RSA5-F1
#
_cell.length_a   1.000
_cell.length_b   1.000
_cell.length_c   1.000
_cell.angle_alpha   90.00
_cell.angle_beta   90.00
_cell.angle_gamma   90.00
#
_symmetry.space_group_name_H-M   'P 1'
#
loop_
_entity.id
_entity.type
_entity.pdbx_description
1 polymer ?
#
loop_
_entity_poly.entity_id
_entity_poly.type
_entity_poly.pdbx_seq_one_letter_code
_entity_poly.pdbx_strand_id
1 'polypeptide(L)'
;MSSSTEQVKGFDTEELINFLKGRNLHLNETHYNSLRHKEIAGSDFLNYTREELKGLGLAIGPTKRIEQLINELNTQSNEITGSDFLNYTKEEFEGFGLASGPAKRIEQLVNELNNQSYDNEKIMLKHGYGCVRGNKLIDRVEMVLEVYIIEIHNRLKKNGA
;
A
#
# COMPACT_ATOMS: atom_id res chain seq x y z
N MET A 1 -3.08 -8.22 -14.58
CA MET A 1 -1.98 -7.75 -13.73
C MET A 1 -2.39 -6.40 -13.16
N SER A 2 -2.36 -6.24 -11.83
CA SER A 2 -2.57 -4.93 -11.20
C SER A 2 -1.24 -4.20 -11.18
N SER A 3 -1.15 -3.03 -11.82
CA SER A 3 0.02 -2.14 -11.71
C SER A 3 0.01 -1.42 -10.37
N SER A 4 1.18 -1.23 -9.75
CA SER A 4 1.32 -0.39 -8.56
C SER A 4 1.23 1.10 -8.91
N THR A 5 0.91 1.94 -7.93
CA THR A 5 0.83 3.39 -8.07
C THR A 5 2.14 3.99 -8.58
N GLU A 6 3.28 3.50 -8.10
CA GLU A 6 4.62 3.92 -8.50
C GLU A 6 4.86 3.66 -9.98
N GLN A 7 4.36 2.55 -10.52
CA GLN A 7 4.45 2.25 -11.94
C GLN A 7 3.61 3.25 -12.74
N VAL A 8 2.36 3.49 -12.33
CA VAL A 8 1.46 4.42 -13.02
C VAL A 8 2.01 5.85 -12.99
N LYS A 9 2.63 6.27 -11.88
CA LYS A 9 3.22 7.60 -11.73
C LYS A 9 4.31 7.90 -12.77
N GLY A 10 5.00 6.87 -13.26
CA GLY A 10 6.05 6.99 -14.26
C GLY A 10 5.57 7.02 -15.71
N PHE A 11 4.28 6.82 -15.97
CA PHE A 11 3.76 6.73 -17.33
C PHE A 11 3.71 8.09 -18.03
N ASP A 12 4.16 8.11 -19.28
CA ASP A 12 3.80 9.16 -20.22
C ASP A 12 2.31 9.07 -20.63
N THR A 13 1.83 10.02 -21.45
CA THR A 13 0.42 10.07 -21.86
C THR A 13 -0.03 8.83 -22.64
N GLU A 14 0.79 8.27 -23.54
CA GLU A 14 0.40 7.08 -24.31
C GLU A 14 0.48 5.81 -23.47
N GLU A 15 1.48 5.70 -22.60
CA GLU A 15 1.57 4.61 -21.62
C GLU A 15 0.37 4.60 -20.67
N LEU A 16 -0.05 5.78 -20.17
CA LEU A 16 -1.27 5.93 -19.37
C LEU A 16 -2.51 5.49 -20.15
N ILE A 17 -2.64 5.91 -21.41
CA ILE A 17 -3.79 5.50 -22.25
C ILE A 17 -3.82 3.99 -22.47
N ASN A 18 -2.67 3.38 -22.76
CA ASN A 18 -2.55 1.93 -22.94
C ASN A 18 -2.92 1.18 -21.66
N PHE A 19 -2.45 1.67 -20.50
CA PHE A 19 -2.84 1.17 -19.20
C PHE A 19 -4.36 1.22 -19.01
N LEU A 20 -4.99 2.37 -19.28
CA LEU A 20 -6.43 2.56 -19.14
C LEU A 20 -7.26 1.72 -20.14
N LYS A 21 -6.75 1.47 -21.35
CA LYS A 21 -7.36 0.55 -22.33
C LYS A 21 -7.35 -0.90 -21.84
N GLY A 22 -6.31 -1.27 -21.08
CA GLY A 22 -6.23 -2.57 -20.39
C GLY A 22 -7.18 -2.69 -19.19
N ARG A 23 -7.82 -1.59 -18.76
CA ARG A 23 -8.81 -1.59 -17.69
C ARG A 23 -10.23 -1.61 -18.27
N ASN A 24 -11.14 -2.37 -17.65
CA ASN A 24 -12.54 -2.46 -18.07
C ASN A 24 -13.35 -1.20 -17.65
N LEU A 25 -12.90 -0.02 -18.07
CA LEU A 25 -13.49 1.28 -17.73
C LEU A 25 -14.57 1.72 -18.73
N HIS A 26 -14.78 0.95 -19.80
CA HIS A 26 -15.73 1.27 -20.88
C HIS A 26 -15.58 2.71 -21.39
N LEU A 27 -14.34 3.13 -21.63
CA LEU A 27 -14.02 4.42 -22.24
C LEU A 27 -13.95 4.24 -23.77
N ASN A 28 -14.19 5.33 -24.51
CA ASN A 28 -14.07 5.36 -25.96
C ASN A 28 -12.89 6.25 -26.37
N GLU A 29 -12.60 6.29 -27.67
CA GLU A 29 -11.46 7.03 -28.20
C GLU A 29 -11.54 8.54 -27.93
N THR A 30 -12.74 9.12 -27.85
CA THR A 30 -12.91 10.55 -27.51
C THR A 30 -12.40 10.85 -26.10
N HIS A 31 -12.62 9.97 -25.14
CA HIS A 31 -12.06 10.14 -23.79
C HIS A 31 -10.53 10.10 -23.80
N TYR A 32 -9.94 9.14 -24.54
CA TYR A 32 -8.49 9.03 -24.66
C TYR A 32 -7.87 10.24 -25.39
N ASN A 33 -8.54 10.76 -26.42
CA ASN A 33 -8.10 11.97 -27.10
C ASN A 33 -8.13 13.22 -26.20
N SER A 34 -9.04 13.28 -25.22
CA SER A 34 -9.03 14.36 -24.21
C SER A 34 -7.76 14.31 -23.35
N LEU A 35 -7.33 13.11 -22.94
CA LEU A 35 -6.07 12.91 -22.21
C LEU A 35 -4.85 13.30 -23.07
N ARG A 36 -4.82 12.91 -24.34
CA ARG A 36 -3.76 13.31 -25.29
C ARG A 36 -3.69 14.82 -25.48
N HIS A 37 -4.83 15.44 -25.74
CA HIS A 37 -4.89 16.87 -26.04
C HIS A 37 -4.44 17.74 -24.87
N LYS A 38 -4.63 17.24 -23.64
CA LYS A 38 -4.21 17.91 -22.41
C LYS A 38 -2.88 17.41 -21.88
N GLU A 39 -2.20 16.53 -22.61
CA GLU A 39 -0.87 16.01 -22.28
C GLU A 39 -0.80 15.41 -20.85
N ILE A 40 -1.85 14.69 -20.45
CA ILE A 40 -1.96 14.16 -19.08
C ILE A 40 -1.01 12.97 -18.92
N ALA A 41 -0.04 13.09 -18.03
CA ALA A 41 0.83 12.00 -17.64
C ALA A 41 0.26 11.22 -16.45
N GLY A 42 0.84 10.06 -16.15
CA GLY A 42 0.40 9.22 -15.05
C GLY A 42 0.50 9.90 -13.68
N SER A 43 1.52 10.73 -13.46
CA SER A 43 1.66 11.54 -12.24
C SER A 43 0.52 12.54 -12.05
N ASP A 44 0.05 13.16 -13.14
CA ASP A 44 -1.07 14.10 -13.07
C ASP A 44 -2.36 13.34 -12.78
N PHE A 45 -2.60 12.27 -13.54
CA PHE A 45 -3.79 11.42 -13.44
C PHE A 45 -4.07 10.93 -12.02
N LEU A 46 -3.04 10.49 -11.27
CA LEU A 46 -3.19 9.99 -9.90
C LEU A 46 -3.65 11.07 -8.90
N ASN A 47 -3.51 12.34 -9.25
CA ASN A 47 -3.90 13.48 -8.41
C ASN A 47 -5.22 14.13 -8.86
N TYR A 48 -5.87 13.63 -9.92
CA TYR A 48 -7.10 14.23 -10.44
C TYR A 48 -8.25 14.15 -9.43
N THR A 49 -8.85 15.29 -9.17
CA THR A 49 -10.11 15.40 -8.44
C THR A 49 -11.30 15.08 -9.34
N ARG A 50 -12.44 14.82 -8.71
CA ARG A 50 -13.71 14.63 -9.41
C ARG A 50 -14.09 15.85 -10.27
N GLU A 51 -13.83 17.08 -9.81
CA GLU A 51 -14.07 18.29 -10.61
C GLU A 51 -13.18 18.34 -11.85
N GLU A 52 -11.89 18.07 -11.71
CA GLU A 52 -10.94 18.10 -12.83
C GLU A 52 -11.28 17.03 -13.88
N LEU A 53 -11.72 15.84 -13.45
CA LEU A 53 -12.21 14.79 -14.35
C LEU A 53 -13.44 15.25 -15.16
N LYS A 54 -14.35 16.04 -14.57
CA LYS A 54 -15.45 16.65 -15.32
C LYS A 54 -14.93 17.69 -16.32
N GLY A 55 -13.88 18.43 -15.95
CA GLY A 55 -13.17 19.37 -16.84
C GLY A 55 -12.50 18.72 -18.06
N LEU A 56 -12.31 17.40 -18.06
CA LEU A 56 -11.90 16.62 -19.23
C LEU A 56 -13.05 16.33 -20.21
N GLY A 57 -14.28 16.79 -19.92
CA GLY A 57 -15.46 16.51 -20.72
C GLY A 57 -16.06 15.11 -20.47
N LEU A 58 -15.69 14.46 -19.37
CA LEU A 58 -16.21 13.14 -19.02
C LEU A 58 -17.64 13.23 -18.48
N ALA A 59 -18.51 12.36 -18.98
CA ALA A 59 -19.82 12.15 -18.39
C ALA A 59 -19.71 11.49 -16.99
N ILE A 60 -20.77 11.61 -16.19
CA ILE A 60 -20.81 11.14 -14.80
C ILE A 60 -20.37 9.68 -14.64
N GLY A 61 -20.76 8.80 -15.58
CA GLY A 61 -20.41 7.37 -15.56
C GLY A 61 -18.89 7.14 -15.66
N PRO A 62 -18.25 7.53 -16.77
CA PRO A 62 -16.79 7.52 -16.91
C PRO A 62 -16.04 8.20 -15.76
N THR A 63 -16.49 9.37 -15.30
CA THR A 63 -15.88 10.08 -14.16
C THR A 63 -15.83 9.20 -12.91
N LYS A 64 -16.95 8.57 -12.54
CA LYS A 64 -17.00 7.69 -11.35
C LYS A 64 -16.05 6.50 -11.45
N ARG A 65 -15.93 5.87 -12.64
CA ARG A 65 -15.04 4.72 -12.84
C ARG A 65 -13.56 5.10 -12.77
N ILE A 66 -13.20 6.26 -13.32
CA ILE A 66 -11.83 6.78 -13.23
C ILE A 66 -11.48 7.18 -11.79
N GLU A 67 -12.39 7.90 -11.12
CA GLU A 67 -12.25 8.27 -9.69
C GLU A 67 -12.04 7.02 -8.81
N GLN A 68 -12.84 5.98 -9.02
CA GLN A 68 -12.67 4.72 -8.30
C GLN A 68 -11.32 4.06 -8.58
N LEU A 69 -10.86 4.04 -9.84
CA LEU A 69 -9.55 3.49 -10.20
C LEU A 69 -8.40 4.28 -9.54
N ILE A 70 -8.46 5.62 -9.53
CA ILE A 70 -7.46 6.45 -8.87
C ILE A 70 -7.39 6.12 -7.38
N ASN A 71 -8.55 5.99 -6.72
CA ASN A 71 -8.63 5.63 -5.31
C ASN A 71 -8.09 4.22 -5.05
N GLU A 72 -8.40 3.24 -5.91
CA GLU A 72 -7.88 1.87 -5.81
C GLU A 72 -6.36 1.84 -5.91
N LEU A 73 -5.79 2.56 -6.89
CA LEU A 73 -4.34 2.69 -7.03
C LEU A 73 -3.73 3.35 -5.77
N ASN A 74 -4.20 4.54 -5.40
CA ASN A 74 -3.67 5.26 -4.24
C ASN A 74 -3.86 4.51 -2.92
N THR A 75 -4.88 3.65 -2.79
CA THR A 75 -5.07 2.79 -1.62
C THR A 75 -4.15 1.58 -1.64
N GLN A 76 -3.88 0.99 -2.81
CA GLN A 76 -2.89 -0.08 -2.96
C GLN A 76 -1.47 0.39 -2.62
N SER A 77 -1.12 1.66 -2.85
CA SER A 77 0.15 2.24 -2.33
C SER A 77 0.13 2.53 -0.83
N ASN A 78 -1.04 2.55 -0.20
CA ASN A 78 -1.19 2.79 1.24
C ASN A 78 -1.36 1.49 2.05
N GLU A 79 -1.31 0.32 1.41
CA GLU A 79 -1.19 -0.94 2.13
C GLU A 79 0.19 -0.98 2.80
N ILE A 80 0.20 -0.78 4.13
CA ILE A 80 1.39 -0.94 4.96
C ILE A 80 1.90 -2.36 4.74
N THR A 81 3.04 -2.49 4.07
CA THR A 81 3.67 -3.80 3.92
C THR A 81 4.22 -4.25 5.28
N GLY A 82 4.40 -5.55 5.47
CA GLY A 82 5.05 -6.07 6.67
C GLY A 82 6.45 -5.45 6.89
N SER A 83 7.15 -5.08 5.82
CA SER A 83 8.42 -4.35 5.89
C SER A 83 8.26 -2.90 6.36
N ASP A 84 7.22 -2.19 5.92
CA ASP A 84 6.97 -0.81 6.37
C ASP A 84 6.64 -0.80 7.86
N PHE A 85 5.83 -1.76 8.32
CA PHE A 85 5.51 -1.94 9.74
C PHE A 85 6.75 -2.16 10.61
N LEU A 86 7.76 -2.89 10.11
CA LEU A 86 9.02 -3.15 10.82
C LEU A 86 9.96 -1.92 10.87
N ASN A 87 9.63 -0.83 10.19
CA ASN A 87 10.40 0.40 10.20
C ASN A 87 9.69 1.55 10.90
N TYR A 88 8.45 1.35 11.37
CA TYR A 88 7.69 2.39 12.05
C TYR A 88 8.17 2.63 13.48
N THR A 89 8.24 3.92 13.80
CA THR A 89 8.56 4.49 15.10
C THR A 89 7.33 4.54 15.99
N LYS A 90 7.55 4.69 17.29
CA LYS A 90 6.49 4.97 18.25
C LYS A 90 5.63 6.17 17.84
N GLU A 91 6.25 7.26 17.37
CA GLU A 91 5.57 8.48 16.96
C GLU A 91 4.65 8.25 15.76
N GLU A 92 5.05 7.42 14.80
CA GLU A 92 4.19 7.04 13.66
C GLU A 92 2.98 6.22 14.12
N PHE A 93 3.17 5.25 15.04
CA PHE A 93 2.04 4.51 15.62
C PHE A 93 1.07 5.41 16.40
N GLU A 94 1.59 6.40 17.13
CA GLU A 94 0.75 7.41 17.80
C GLU A 94 0.00 8.28 16.77
N GLY A 95 0.64 8.63 15.65
CA GLY A 95 0.01 9.31 14.52
C GLY A 95 -1.14 8.52 13.89
N PHE A 96 -1.09 7.19 13.95
CA PHE A 96 -2.19 6.30 13.56
C PHE A 96 -3.29 6.15 14.64
N GLY A 97 -3.18 6.88 15.76
CA GLY A 97 -4.19 6.92 16.82
C GLY A 97 -3.98 5.91 17.95
N LEU A 98 -2.82 5.24 18.03
CA LEU A 98 -2.51 4.39 19.18
C LEU A 98 -2.13 5.24 20.40
N ALA A 99 -2.57 4.81 21.58
CA ALA A 99 -2.08 5.38 22.82
C ALA A 99 -0.58 5.10 23.00
N SER A 100 0.12 5.99 23.70
CA SER A 100 1.58 5.98 23.80
C SER A 100 2.18 4.69 24.38
N GLY A 101 1.51 4.09 25.37
CA GLY A 101 1.95 2.83 25.97
C GLY A 101 1.94 1.66 24.97
N PRO A 102 0.79 1.39 24.30
CA PRO A 102 0.73 0.47 23.17
C PRO A 102 1.74 0.75 22.05
N ALA A 103 1.88 1.99 21.59
CA ALA A 103 2.83 2.36 20.54
C ALA A 103 4.28 2.00 20.90
N LYS A 104 4.70 2.34 22.13
CA LYS A 104 6.03 1.99 22.65
C LYS A 104 6.29 0.48 22.70
N ARG A 105 5.28 -0.33 23.05
CA ARG A 105 5.41 -1.80 23.07
C ARG A 105 5.58 -2.38 21.68
N ILE A 106 4.89 -1.83 20.68
CA ILE A 106 5.01 -2.26 19.29
C ILE A 106 6.40 -1.92 18.74
N GLU A 107 6.89 -0.70 18.96
CA GLU A 107 8.25 -0.28 18.58
C GLU A 107 9.32 -1.19 19.22
N GLN A 108 9.18 -1.54 20.51
CA GLN A 108 10.09 -2.48 21.17
C GLN A 108 10.07 -3.85 20.51
N LEU A 109 8.90 -4.39 20.19
CA LEU A 109 8.75 -5.67 19.52
C LEU A 109 9.37 -5.65 18.11
N VAL A 110 9.15 -4.58 17.35
CA VAL A 110 9.76 -4.36 16.03
C VAL A 110 11.28 -4.36 16.13
N ASN A 111 11.85 -3.65 17.11
CA ASN A 111 13.29 -3.64 17.36
C ASN A 111 13.83 -5.02 17.77
N GLU A 112 13.10 -5.79 18.57
CA GLU A 112 13.46 -7.17 18.92
C GLU A 112 13.45 -8.09 17.70
N LEU A 113 12.45 -7.96 16.82
CA LEU A 113 12.36 -8.72 15.56
C LEU A 113 13.51 -8.36 14.60
N ASN A 114 13.83 -7.07 14.47
CA ASN A 114 14.94 -6.59 13.65
C ASN A 114 16.29 -7.07 14.19
N ASN A 115 16.49 -7.07 15.51
CA ASN A 115 17.72 -7.58 16.14
C ASN A 115 17.86 -9.11 16.04
N GLN A 116 16.77 -9.86 16.05
CA GLN A 116 16.79 -11.31 15.79
C GLN A 116 17.18 -11.63 14.33
N SER A 117 16.93 -10.73 13.38
CA SER A 117 17.42 -10.87 12.00
C SER A 117 18.95 -10.84 11.91
N TYR A 118 19.61 -9.96 12.68
CA TYR A 118 21.08 -9.87 12.76
C TYR A 118 21.75 -11.10 13.38
N ASP A 119 21.12 -11.73 14.38
CA ASP A 119 21.65 -12.98 14.95
C ASP A 119 21.55 -14.16 13.99
N ASN A 120 20.51 -14.20 13.14
CA ASN A 120 20.41 -15.23 12.11
C ASN A 120 21.53 -15.10 11.07
N GLU A 121 21.88 -13.89 10.61
CA GLU A 121 22.99 -13.68 9.66
C GLU A 121 24.34 -14.10 10.26
N LYS A 122 24.58 -13.79 11.53
CA LYS A 122 25.79 -14.17 12.27
C LYS A 122 25.86 -15.68 12.55
N ILE A 123 24.74 -16.35 12.80
CA ILE A 123 24.65 -17.81 12.96
C ILE A 123 24.86 -18.53 11.63
N MET A 124 24.34 -17.97 10.53
CA MET A 124 24.50 -18.51 9.16
C MET A 124 25.96 -18.42 8.69
N LEU A 125 26.65 -17.30 8.94
CA LEU A 125 28.08 -17.11 8.64
C LEU A 125 28.98 -18.02 9.51
N LYS A 126 28.60 -18.25 10.77
CA LYS A 126 29.40 -19.06 11.71
C LYS A 126 29.34 -20.56 11.45
N HIS A 127 28.29 -21.06 10.79
CA HIS A 127 28.09 -22.50 10.55
C HIS A 127 28.08 -22.90 9.06
N GLY A 128 28.38 -21.97 8.14
CA GLY A 128 28.58 -22.29 6.72
C GLY A 128 27.32 -22.74 5.98
N TYR A 129 26.13 -22.42 6.47
CA TYR A 129 24.87 -22.77 5.82
C TYR A 129 24.52 -21.71 4.77
N GLY A 130 24.52 -22.10 3.50
CA GLY A 130 24.03 -21.28 2.40
C GLY A 130 22.55 -20.92 2.57
N CYS A 131 22.22 -19.68 2.18
CA CYS A 131 20.91 -19.04 2.21
C CYS A 131 19.70 -20.00 2.09
N VAL A 132 18.97 -20.19 3.19
CA VAL A 132 17.63 -20.81 3.16
C VAL A 132 16.59 -19.70 3.17
N ARG A 133 15.98 -19.50 2.01
CA ARG A 133 15.03 -18.43 1.67
C ARG A 133 13.69 -18.58 2.41
N GLY A 134 13.25 -17.52 3.07
CA GLY A 134 11.86 -17.04 2.97
C GLY A 134 10.86 -17.40 4.07
N ASN A 135 10.57 -18.68 4.31
CA ASN A 135 9.22 -18.98 4.83
C ASN A 135 9.07 -19.03 6.36
N LYS A 136 10.13 -19.35 7.12
CA LYS A 136 10.00 -19.51 8.59
C LYS A 136 9.87 -18.20 9.37
N LEU A 137 10.32 -17.07 8.81
CA LEU A 137 10.17 -15.76 9.46
C LEU A 137 8.76 -15.21 9.26
N ILE A 138 8.20 -15.37 8.06
CA ILE A 138 6.85 -14.95 7.71
C ILE A 138 5.83 -15.74 8.56
N ASP A 139 5.99 -17.06 8.68
CA ASP A 139 5.11 -17.89 9.51
C ASP A 139 5.11 -17.48 11.00
N ARG A 140 6.25 -17.01 11.51
CA ARG A 140 6.37 -16.56 12.92
C ARG A 140 5.80 -15.16 13.13
N VAL A 141 5.95 -14.27 12.15
CA VAL A 141 5.39 -12.91 12.19
C VAL A 141 3.87 -12.96 12.01
N GLU A 142 3.35 -13.78 11.09
CA GLU A 142 1.91 -14.03 10.95
C GLU A 142 1.30 -14.58 12.25
N MET A 143 1.93 -15.59 12.86
CA MET A 143 1.44 -16.16 14.12
C MET A 143 1.44 -15.15 15.28
N VAL A 144 2.41 -14.24 15.34
CA VAL A 144 2.44 -13.18 16.37
C VAL A 144 1.40 -12.10 16.10
N LEU A 145 1.21 -11.71 14.84
CA LEU A 145 0.19 -10.74 14.44
C LEU A 145 -1.23 -11.28 14.67
N GLU A 146 -1.50 -12.56 14.38
CA GLU A 146 -2.80 -13.20 14.64
C GLU A 146 -3.15 -13.19 16.13
N VAL A 147 -2.20 -13.56 17.01
CA VAL A 147 -2.40 -13.53 18.46
C VAL A 147 -2.69 -12.10 18.95
N TYR A 148 -2.00 -11.11 18.39
CA TYR A 148 -2.16 -9.71 18.80
C TYR A 148 -3.45 -9.08 18.28
N ILE A 149 -3.89 -9.40 17.06
CA ILE A 149 -5.18 -9.00 16.51
C ILE A 149 -6.32 -9.59 17.36
N ILE A 150 -6.21 -10.85 17.77
CA ILE A 150 -7.19 -11.51 18.66
C ILE A 150 -7.23 -10.82 20.03
N GLU A 151 -6.07 -10.50 20.62
CA GLU A 151 -5.96 -9.80 21.90
C GLU A 151 -6.61 -8.41 21.84
N ILE A 152 -6.37 -7.64 20.77
CA ILE A 152 -6.97 -6.32 20.54
C ILE A 152 -8.49 -6.45 20.37
N HIS A 153 -8.96 -7.39 19.55
CA HIS A 153 -10.38 -7.63 19.31
C HIS A 153 -11.13 -7.98 20.61
N ASN A 154 -10.52 -8.81 21.47
CA ASN A 154 -11.08 -9.18 22.78
C ASN A 154 -11.15 -8.02 23.77
N ARG A 155 -10.16 -7.12 23.74
CA ARG A 155 -10.15 -5.91 24.58
C ARG A 155 -11.20 -4.90 24.14
N LEU A 156 -11.41 -4.74 22.83
CA LEU A 156 -12.45 -3.87 22.28
C LEU A 156 -13.86 -4.40 22.62
N LYS A 157 -14.08 -5.72 22.61
CA LYS A 157 -15.34 -6.33 23.08
C LYS A 157 -15.60 -6.14 24.57
N LYS A 158 -14.57 -6.17 25.42
CA LYS A 158 -14.72 -6.00 26.88
C LYS A 158 -15.03 -4.56 27.31
N ASN A 159 -14.66 -3.58 26.50
CA ASN A 159 -14.87 -2.15 26.79
C ASN A 159 -16.11 -1.57 26.08
N GLY A 160 -16.90 -2.42 25.42
CA GLY A 160 -18.14 -2.05 24.72
C GLY A 160 -19.39 -2.72 25.31
N ALA A 161 -19.51 -2.75 26.65
CA ALA A 161 -20.72 -3.11 27.39
C ALA A 161 -20.96 -2.09 28.51
#